data_AF-A0A349WZI9-F1
#
_entry.id   AF-A0A349WZI9-F1
#
_cell.length_a   1.000
_cell.length_b   1.000
_cell.length_c   1.000
_cell.angle_alpha   90.00
_cell.angle_beta   90.00
_cell.angle_gamma   90.00
#
_symmetry.space_group_name_H-M   'P 1'
#
loop_
_entity.id
_entity.type
_entity.pdbx_description
1 polymer ?
#
loop_
_entity_poly.entity_id
_entity_poly.type
_entity_poly.pdbx_seq_one_letter_code
_entity_poly.pdbx_strand_id
1 'polypeptide(L)'
;MKTLFQKSWFIILLSVLIAILLLISSLVYVFIDSLSTSSSLKTVLFGRPEQTDTRQQATSNDTLGTSYPVLEEEFPPYVEEVIAYEYVYEDELPDLSTLNSNVYRRINTSTLPASVSKNISQLTLAGLSLSAFDQLNIQNLNLSESDENGYNVSVDLLNNTFSVSRNPGYWQTVPSIPLSKENIPSNETLIATAETFLTDYKIDRSRFGKPSIDQTAFNTQGGWFPESITVNYPLLIQEQEVWSMWGQPSGLSVSINLHSGEVDSFFGPGPQTQEISNKELITDTKQVLAIAKRGGLWDSIPENPDKTFTSRLGTPEFILAEHYQYENDTVTSSILYVPALRFPVIETDPNTPHQRSWVIVPLVKDVLTEANPNVFPWMEVNETP
;
A
#
# COMPACT_ATOMS: atom_id res chain seq x y z
N MET A 1 -6.94 -25.19 19.40
CA MET A 1 -5.80 -25.39 18.46
C MET A 1 -4.40 -25.05 19.03
N LYS A 2 -4.24 -24.60 20.29
CA LYS A 2 -2.92 -24.25 20.89
C LYS A 2 -1.93 -25.43 21.07
N THR A 3 -2.33 -26.66 20.78
CA THR A 3 -1.49 -27.85 20.99
C THR A 3 -1.03 -28.52 19.69
N LEU A 4 -1.34 -27.98 18.51
CA LEU A 4 -0.93 -28.59 17.23
C LEU A 4 0.42 -28.05 16.73
N PHE A 5 0.66 -26.74 16.84
CA PHE A 5 1.91 -26.11 16.36
C PHE A 5 3.07 -26.12 17.36
N GLN A 6 2.81 -26.39 18.65
CA GLN A 6 3.87 -26.52 19.67
C GLN A 6 4.40 -27.95 19.83
N LYS A 7 3.78 -28.93 19.18
CA LYS A 7 4.24 -30.31 19.31
C LYS A 7 5.28 -30.57 18.21
N SER A 8 6.44 -31.08 18.63
CA SER A 8 7.60 -31.40 17.77
C SER A 8 7.24 -32.18 16.49
N TRP A 9 6.20 -33.03 16.53
CA TRP A 9 5.75 -33.79 15.35
C TRP A 9 5.25 -32.91 14.19
N PHE A 10 4.70 -31.72 14.42
CA PHE A 10 4.23 -30.85 13.31
C PHE A 10 5.40 -30.26 12.51
N ILE A 11 6.48 -29.83 13.19
CA ILE A 11 7.71 -29.38 12.55
C ILE A 11 8.35 -30.52 11.76
N ILE A 12 8.34 -31.74 12.32
CA ILE A 12 8.82 -32.94 11.63
C ILE A 12 7.96 -33.21 10.38
N LEU A 13 6.64 -33.12 10.48
CA LEU A 13 5.73 -33.38 9.36
C LEU A 13 5.90 -32.36 8.23
N LEU A 14 6.05 -31.08 8.56
CA LEU A 14 6.34 -30.04 7.58
C LEU A 14 7.71 -30.23 6.93
N SER A 15 8.73 -30.61 7.71
CA SER A 15 10.07 -30.90 7.20
C SER A 15 10.07 -32.14 6.28
N VAL A 16 9.30 -33.17 6.62
CA VAL A 16 9.11 -34.37 5.79
C VAL A 16 8.33 -34.03 4.51
N LEU A 17 7.29 -33.19 4.59
CA LEU A 17 6.53 -32.76 3.42
C LEU A 17 7.42 -31.98 2.44
N ILE A 18 8.25 -31.07 2.95
CA ILE A 18 9.24 -30.32 2.16
C ILE A 18 10.27 -31.30 1.55
N ALA A 19 10.79 -32.25 2.32
CA ALA A 19 11.72 -33.26 1.81
C ALA A 19 11.09 -34.16 0.73
N ILE A 20 9.81 -34.53 0.86
CA ILE A 20 9.06 -35.31 -0.14
C ILE A 20 8.85 -34.48 -1.41
N LEU A 21 8.47 -33.21 -1.29
CA LEU A 21 8.30 -32.32 -2.45
C LEU A 21 9.63 -32.12 -3.20
N LEU A 22 10.74 -31.96 -2.48
CA LEU A 22 12.07 -31.91 -3.07
C LEU A 22 12.44 -33.23 -3.76
N LEU A 23 12.19 -34.37 -3.13
CA LEU A 23 12.45 -35.69 -3.70
C LEU A 23 11.63 -35.94 -4.97
N ILE A 24 10.33 -35.59 -4.97
CA ILE A 24 9.45 -35.73 -6.13
C ILE A 24 9.96 -34.86 -7.29
N SER A 25 10.39 -33.63 -7.04
CA SER A 25 10.93 -32.76 -8.09
C SER A 25 12.20 -33.33 -8.74
N SER A 26 13.11 -33.90 -7.95
CA SER A 26 14.30 -34.60 -8.46
C SER A 26 13.96 -35.91 -9.18
N LEU A 27 12.94 -36.67 -8.73
CA LEU A 27 12.46 -37.87 -9.40
C LEU A 27 11.80 -37.55 -10.75
N VAL A 28 11.00 -36.49 -10.81
CA VAL A 28 10.40 -36.00 -12.07
C VAL A 28 11.49 -35.55 -13.04
N TYR A 29 12.54 -34.88 -12.57
CA TYR A 29 13.67 -34.48 -13.40
C TYR A 29 14.44 -35.69 -13.95
N VAL A 30 14.78 -36.67 -13.12
CA VAL A 30 15.43 -37.93 -13.56
C VAL A 30 14.52 -38.71 -14.53
N PHE A 31 13.21 -38.68 -14.30
CA PHE A 31 12.25 -39.33 -15.20
C PHE A 31 12.16 -38.63 -16.56
N ILE A 32 12.11 -37.29 -16.59
CA ILE A 32 12.12 -36.50 -17.83
C ILE A 32 13.45 -36.68 -18.58
N ASP A 33 14.58 -36.66 -17.88
CA ASP A 33 15.90 -36.86 -18.48
C ASP A 33 16.05 -38.28 -19.06
N SER A 34 15.60 -39.30 -18.32
CA SER A 34 15.47 -40.69 -18.79
C SER A 34 14.61 -40.79 -20.05
N LEU A 35 13.46 -40.11 -20.09
CA LEU A 35 12.58 -40.11 -21.27
C LEU A 35 13.20 -39.35 -22.46
N SER A 36 14.08 -38.38 -22.21
CA SER A 36 14.73 -37.57 -23.25
C SER A 36 15.81 -38.34 -24.05
N THR A 37 16.31 -39.45 -23.51
CA THR A 37 17.27 -40.34 -24.20
C THR A 37 16.59 -41.32 -25.15
N SER A 38 15.27 -41.46 -25.07
CA SER A 38 14.47 -42.28 -25.98
C SER A 38 14.12 -41.47 -27.25
N SER A 39 14.73 -41.84 -28.38
CA SER A 39 14.63 -41.11 -29.66
C SER A 39 13.22 -41.07 -30.26
N SER A 40 12.29 -41.89 -29.77
CA SER A 40 10.91 -41.95 -30.25
C SER A 40 9.94 -41.00 -29.52
N LEU A 41 10.29 -40.51 -28.33
CA LEU A 41 9.41 -39.62 -27.54
C LEU A 41 9.68 -38.12 -27.76
N LYS A 42 10.87 -37.75 -28.25
CA LYS A 42 11.21 -36.35 -28.59
C LYS A 42 10.27 -35.75 -29.64
N THR A 43 9.77 -36.56 -30.58
CA THR A 43 8.86 -36.11 -31.64
C THR A 43 7.42 -35.89 -31.16
N VAL A 44 7.00 -36.57 -30.08
CA VAL A 44 5.62 -36.50 -29.58
C VAL A 44 5.44 -35.42 -28.51
N LEU A 45 6.45 -35.17 -27.68
CA LEU A 45 6.40 -34.15 -26.61
C LEU A 45 6.99 -32.79 -27.01
N PHE A 46 7.93 -32.77 -27.96
CA PHE A 46 8.62 -31.54 -28.38
C PHE A 46 8.63 -31.38 -29.91
N GLY A 47 7.64 -31.99 -30.58
CA GLY A 47 7.35 -31.70 -31.97
C GLY A 47 7.05 -30.21 -32.12
N ARG A 48 8.08 -29.43 -32.42
CA ARG A 48 7.94 -28.10 -33.00
C ARG A 48 7.03 -28.30 -34.21
N PRO A 49 5.84 -27.66 -34.28
CA PRO A 49 5.17 -27.57 -35.57
C PRO A 49 6.21 -26.97 -36.52
N GLU A 50 6.45 -27.68 -37.61
CA GLU A 50 7.21 -27.19 -38.74
C GLU A 50 6.47 -25.92 -39.19
N GLN A 51 6.91 -24.76 -38.68
CA GLN A 51 6.48 -23.49 -39.21
C GLN A 51 7.09 -23.45 -40.61
N THR A 52 6.29 -23.85 -41.59
CA THR A 52 6.54 -23.55 -42.99
C THR A 52 6.73 -22.06 -43.07
N ASP A 53 7.99 -21.66 -43.22
CA ASP A 53 8.46 -20.29 -43.29
C ASP A 53 7.92 -19.66 -44.58
N THR A 54 6.63 -19.35 -44.56
CA THR A 54 5.93 -18.70 -45.66
C THR A 54 6.04 -17.21 -45.39
N ARG A 55 7.27 -16.69 -45.39
CA ARG A 55 7.52 -15.28 -45.68
C ARG A 55 7.19 -15.05 -47.15
N GLN A 56 5.90 -14.99 -47.46
CA GLN A 56 5.46 -14.13 -48.54
C GLN A 56 5.88 -12.72 -48.15
N GLN A 57 6.81 -12.16 -48.92
CA GLN A 57 7.02 -10.71 -48.98
C GLN A 57 5.68 -10.08 -49.35
N ALA A 58 4.90 -9.70 -48.35
CA ALA A 58 3.82 -8.74 -48.51
C ALA A 58 4.49 -7.40 -48.79
N THR A 59 4.71 -7.12 -50.07
CA THR A 59 4.88 -5.77 -50.58
C THR A 59 3.59 -5.02 -50.21
N SER A 60 3.65 -4.24 -49.13
CA SER A 60 2.59 -3.36 -48.67
C SER A 60 2.37 -2.26 -49.69
N ASN A 61 1.49 -2.52 -50.64
CA ASN A 61 0.88 -1.53 -51.54
C ASN A 61 -0.63 -1.76 -51.64
N ASP A 62 -1.24 -2.34 -50.60
CA ASP A 62 -2.69 -2.47 -50.54
C ASP A 62 -3.26 -1.50 -49.50
N THR A 63 -3.93 -0.50 -50.04
CA THR A 63 -4.45 0.67 -49.36
C THR A 63 -5.81 0.27 -48.79
N LEU A 64 -5.83 -0.49 -47.69
CA LEU A 64 -7.05 -0.71 -46.92
C LEU A 64 -7.38 0.56 -46.14
N GLY A 65 -7.96 1.51 -46.86
CA GLY A 65 -8.51 2.76 -46.38
C GLY A 65 -9.71 2.52 -45.46
N THR A 66 -9.44 2.05 -44.25
CA THR A 66 -10.29 2.35 -43.10
C THR A 66 -9.72 3.60 -42.45
N SER A 67 -9.83 4.73 -43.15
CA SER A 67 -9.73 6.02 -42.48
C SER A 67 -10.92 6.08 -41.52
N TYR A 68 -10.68 5.76 -40.25
CA TYR A 68 -11.56 6.27 -39.22
C TYR A 68 -11.64 7.78 -39.46
N PRO A 69 -12.83 8.35 -39.66
CA PRO A 69 -12.94 9.80 -39.75
C PRO A 69 -12.30 10.34 -38.49
N VAL A 70 -11.15 11.00 -38.63
CA VAL A 70 -10.66 11.91 -37.62
C VAL A 70 -11.72 12.99 -37.59
N LEU A 71 -12.70 12.82 -36.71
CA LEU A 71 -13.55 13.92 -36.33
C LEU A 71 -12.58 14.93 -35.73
N GLU A 72 -12.23 15.96 -36.50
CA GLU A 72 -11.80 17.25 -35.97
C GLU A 72 -13.00 17.82 -35.19
N GLU A 73 -13.43 17.14 -34.13
CA GLU A 73 -14.12 17.82 -33.05
C GLU A 73 -13.07 18.72 -32.45
N GLU A 74 -13.12 19.99 -32.82
CA GLU A 74 -12.53 21.07 -32.04
C GLU A 74 -13.13 20.95 -30.64
N PHE A 75 -12.48 20.16 -29.77
CA PHE A 75 -12.82 20.14 -28.37
C PHE A 75 -12.74 21.60 -27.91
N PRO A 76 -13.85 22.20 -27.43
CA PRO A 76 -13.77 23.55 -26.90
C PRO A 76 -12.65 23.56 -25.87
N PRO A 77 -11.81 24.61 -25.81
CA PRO A 77 -10.72 24.66 -24.85
C PRO A 77 -11.31 24.40 -23.47
N TYR A 78 -10.87 23.32 -22.83
CA TYR A 78 -11.20 23.03 -21.44
C TYR A 78 -10.64 24.20 -20.63
N VAL A 79 -11.49 25.15 -20.26
CA VAL A 79 -11.12 26.20 -19.33
C VAL A 79 -11.14 25.52 -17.95
N GLU A 80 -9.98 25.06 -17.52
CA GLU A 80 -9.81 24.54 -16.17
C GLU A 80 -9.88 25.71 -15.18
N GLU A 81 -10.93 25.73 -14.36
CA GLU A 81 -11.06 26.67 -13.24
C GLU A 81 -9.98 26.34 -12.19
N VAL A 82 -9.16 27.33 -11.82
CA VAL A 82 -8.12 27.19 -10.80
C VAL A 82 -8.77 27.29 -9.42
N ILE A 83 -8.94 26.16 -8.75
CA ILE A 83 -9.59 26.08 -7.44
C ILE A 83 -8.55 26.07 -6.31
N ALA A 84 -8.74 26.91 -5.29
CA ALA A 84 -8.01 26.90 -4.03
C ALA A 84 -8.84 26.34 -2.88
N TYR A 85 -8.16 25.72 -1.92
CA TYR A 85 -8.73 25.27 -0.64
C TYR A 85 -7.98 25.95 0.50
N GLU A 86 -8.73 26.60 1.40
CA GLU A 86 -8.19 27.21 2.62
C GLU A 86 -8.79 26.57 3.87
N TYR A 87 -7.96 26.35 4.89
CA TYR A 87 -8.38 25.75 6.15
C TYR A 87 -8.14 26.71 7.32
N VAL A 88 -9.19 27.17 7.97
CA VAL A 88 -9.11 28.22 8.99
C VAL A 88 -9.34 27.64 10.38
N TYR A 89 -8.36 27.82 11.26
CA TYR A 89 -8.50 27.56 12.69
C TYR A 89 -8.57 28.90 13.43
N GLU A 90 -9.60 29.06 14.28
CA GLU A 90 -9.92 30.34 14.91
C GLU A 90 -9.58 30.40 16.40
N ASP A 91 -9.34 29.25 17.03
CA ASP A 91 -9.02 29.16 18.46
C ASP A 91 -7.50 29.31 18.72
N GLU A 92 -7.11 29.37 20.00
CA GLU A 92 -5.71 29.36 20.41
C GLU A 92 -5.12 27.95 20.41
N LEU A 93 -3.91 27.79 19.87
CA LEU A 93 -3.18 26.53 19.94
C LEU A 93 -2.69 26.24 21.37
N PRO A 94 -2.55 24.96 21.76
CA PRO A 94 -1.92 24.60 23.03
C PRO A 94 -0.44 25.04 23.07
N ASP A 95 0.14 25.10 24.27
CA ASP A 95 1.56 25.41 24.44
C ASP A 95 2.45 24.31 23.85
N LEU A 96 2.96 24.58 22.66
CA LEU A 96 3.79 23.66 21.87
C LEU A 96 5.17 23.39 22.51
N SER A 97 5.61 24.24 23.45
CA SER A 97 6.92 24.08 24.12
C SER A 97 6.95 22.90 25.10
N THR A 98 5.77 22.38 25.47
CA THR A 98 5.62 21.24 26.39
C THR A 98 5.56 19.88 25.68
N LEU A 99 5.54 19.88 24.34
CA LEU A 99 5.36 18.67 23.56
C LEU A 99 6.62 17.81 23.51
N ASN A 100 6.42 16.50 23.37
CA ASN A 100 7.52 15.55 23.24
C ASN A 100 8.19 15.67 21.86
N SER A 101 9.50 15.90 21.85
CA SER A 101 10.35 16.03 20.67
C SER A 101 10.82 14.71 20.04
N ASN A 102 10.40 13.57 20.57
CA ASN A 102 10.81 12.26 20.10
C ASN A 102 10.31 12.01 18.68
N VAL A 103 11.26 11.73 17.79
CA VAL A 103 11.02 11.17 16.45
C VAL A 103 11.46 9.72 16.45
N TYR A 104 10.60 8.85 15.92
CA TYR A 104 10.85 7.42 15.85
C TYR A 104 11.16 7.02 14.42
N ARG A 105 12.36 6.50 14.17
CA ARG A 105 12.72 5.92 12.88
C ARG A 105 12.41 4.43 12.87
N ARG A 106 11.64 3.99 11.89
CA ARG A 106 11.35 2.57 11.67
C ARG A 106 12.62 1.82 11.29
N ILE A 107 12.89 0.73 12.01
CA ILE A 107 13.95 -0.22 11.65
C ILE A 107 13.29 -1.53 11.21
N ASN A 108 13.51 -1.89 9.95
CA ASN A 108 13.04 -3.14 9.39
C ASN A 108 13.93 -4.28 9.92
N THR A 109 13.41 -5.00 10.92
CA THR A 109 14.11 -6.12 11.57
C THR A 109 13.71 -7.48 11.00
N SER A 110 12.82 -7.52 10.01
CA SER A 110 12.39 -8.78 9.43
C SER A 110 13.45 -9.33 8.49
N THR A 111 14.24 -10.23 9.04
CA THR A 111 15.06 -11.14 8.25
C THR A 111 14.45 -12.52 8.41
N LEU A 112 14.41 -13.28 7.31
CA LEU A 112 14.06 -14.69 7.42
C LEU A 112 15.04 -15.37 8.38
N PRO A 113 14.57 -16.34 9.19
CA PRO A 113 15.47 -17.13 10.01
C PRO A 113 16.63 -17.67 9.16
N ALA A 114 17.86 -17.59 9.67
CA ALA A 114 19.06 -18.00 8.92
C ALA A 114 18.96 -19.43 8.35
N SER A 115 18.19 -20.31 9.01
CA SER A 115 17.88 -21.66 8.54
C SER A 115 17.10 -21.66 7.21
N VAL A 116 16.12 -20.78 7.04
CA VAL A 116 15.32 -20.65 5.83
C VAL A 116 16.18 -20.14 4.68
N SER A 117 16.95 -19.06 4.92
CA SER A 117 17.87 -18.50 3.93
C SER A 117 18.91 -19.52 3.47
N LYS A 118 19.47 -20.30 4.41
CA LYS A 118 20.42 -21.37 4.08
C LYS A 118 19.78 -22.45 3.21
N ASN A 119 18.59 -22.93 3.56
CA ASN A 119 17.92 -23.95 2.77
C ASN A 119 17.61 -23.47 1.35
N ILE A 120 17.21 -22.20 1.19
CA ILE A 120 16.90 -21.63 -0.12
C ILE A 120 18.16 -21.48 -0.96
N SER A 121 19.29 -21.07 -0.37
CA SER A 121 20.58 -21.03 -1.08
C SER A 121 21.05 -22.39 -1.61
N GLN A 122 20.50 -23.50 -1.09
CA GLN A 122 20.85 -24.86 -1.52
C GLN A 122 19.91 -25.41 -2.60
N LEU A 123 18.85 -24.68 -2.98
CA LEU A 123 17.91 -25.15 -3.99
C LEU A 123 18.53 -25.10 -5.39
N THR A 124 18.10 -26.04 -6.24
CA THR A 124 18.33 -26.00 -7.67
C THR A 124 16.99 -25.80 -8.36
N LEU A 125 16.83 -24.66 -9.03
CA LEU A 125 15.60 -24.28 -9.71
C LEU A 125 15.83 -24.34 -11.23
N ALA A 126 15.07 -25.17 -11.93
CA ALA A 126 15.18 -25.34 -13.39
C ALA A 126 16.62 -25.60 -13.88
N GLY A 127 17.41 -26.35 -13.08
CA GLY A 127 18.82 -26.66 -13.37
C GLY A 127 19.84 -25.60 -12.94
N LEU A 128 19.39 -24.44 -12.44
CA LEU A 128 20.25 -23.41 -11.86
C LEU A 128 20.42 -23.67 -10.36
N SER A 129 21.64 -23.97 -9.93
CA SER A 129 21.94 -24.06 -8.49
C SER A 129 22.03 -22.65 -7.90
N LEU A 130 21.23 -22.37 -6.88
CA LEU A 130 21.29 -21.11 -6.15
C LEU A 130 22.57 -20.97 -5.32
N SER A 131 23.26 -22.09 -5.06
CA SER A 131 24.54 -22.08 -4.34
C SER A 131 25.69 -21.45 -5.12
N ALA A 132 25.50 -21.21 -6.43
CA ALA A 132 26.47 -20.53 -7.28
C ALA A 132 26.51 -19.01 -7.08
N PHE A 133 25.59 -18.45 -6.30
CA PHE A 133 25.49 -17.01 -6.05
C PHE A 133 25.87 -16.69 -4.61
N ASP A 134 26.71 -15.68 -4.44
CA ASP A 134 27.08 -15.18 -3.12
C ASP A 134 25.99 -14.24 -2.57
N GLN A 135 25.76 -14.34 -1.26
CA GLN A 135 24.91 -13.41 -0.50
C GLN A 135 23.45 -13.29 -0.99
N LEU A 136 22.88 -14.37 -1.53
CA LEU A 136 21.46 -14.39 -1.89
C LEU A 136 20.57 -14.03 -0.70
N ASN A 137 19.74 -13.01 -0.89
CA ASN A 137 18.69 -12.61 0.03
C ASN A 137 17.32 -12.73 -0.65
N ILE A 138 16.32 -13.12 0.14
CA ILE A 138 14.93 -13.13 -0.32
C ILE A 138 14.35 -11.77 0.03
N GLN A 139 13.88 -11.06 -0.98
CA GLN A 139 13.26 -9.75 -0.80
C GLN A 139 11.74 -9.88 -0.69
N ASN A 140 11.14 -10.76 -1.51
CA ASN A 140 9.70 -10.95 -1.56
C ASN A 140 9.35 -12.44 -1.53
N LEU A 141 8.29 -12.79 -0.81
CA LEU A 141 7.70 -14.13 -0.79
C LEU A 141 6.22 -14.02 -1.15
N ASN A 142 5.78 -14.74 -2.17
CA ASN A 142 4.38 -14.84 -2.56
C ASN A 142 3.92 -16.29 -2.42
N LEU A 143 2.83 -16.51 -1.68
CA LEU A 143 2.21 -17.81 -1.45
C LEU A 143 0.76 -17.71 -1.88
N SER A 144 0.26 -18.68 -2.65
CA SER A 144 -1.14 -18.73 -3.08
C SER A 144 -1.77 -20.00 -2.56
N GLU A 145 -2.96 -19.88 -1.99
CA GLU A 145 -3.86 -21.02 -1.85
C GLU A 145 -4.32 -21.48 -3.24
N SER A 146 -4.50 -22.80 -3.42
CA SER A 146 -4.91 -23.38 -4.70
C SER A 146 -6.42 -23.29 -4.97
N ASP A 147 -7.20 -22.87 -3.98
CA ASP A 147 -8.64 -22.67 -4.10
C ASP A 147 -8.96 -21.41 -4.93
N GLU A 148 -9.97 -21.44 -5.78
CA GLU A 148 -10.39 -20.27 -6.58
C GLU A 148 -10.82 -19.09 -5.70
N ASN A 149 -11.34 -19.36 -4.51
CA ASN A 149 -11.71 -18.39 -3.48
C ASN A 149 -10.63 -18.20 -2.41
N GLY A 150 -9.46 -18.82 -2.58
CA GLY A 150 -8.35 -18.72 -1.64
C GLY A 150 -7.68 -17.34 -1.64
N TYR A 151 -6.63 -17.23 -0.83
CA TYR A 151 -5.84 -16.02 -0.70
C TYR A 151 -4.43 -16.15 -1.30
N ASN A 152 -3.94 -15.03 -1.81
CA ASN A 152 -2.54 -14.75 -2.02
C ASN A 152 -1.98 -14.03 -0.80
N VAL A 153 -0.88 -14.53 -0.25
CA VAL A 153 -0.12 -13.91 0.83
C VAL A 153 1.20 -13.43 0.25
N SER A 154 1.45 -12.13 0.34
CA SER A 154 2.71 -11.51 -0.07
C SER A 154 3.44 -10.96 1.15
N VAL A 155 4.73 -11.23 1.24
CA VAL A 155 5.61 -10.71 2.28
C VAL A 155 6.77 -10.00 1.62
N ASP A 156 6.84 -8.69 1.83
CA ASP A 156 7.99 -7.88 1.45
C ASP A 156 8.90 -7.79 2.68
N LEU A 157 10.02 -8.49 2.64
CA LEU A 157 11.00 -8.54 3.72
C LEU A 157 11.88 -7.28 3.74
N LEU A 158 12.05 -6.61 2.60
CA LEU A 158 12.84 -5.39 2.51
C LEU A 158 12.12 -4.24 3.23
N ASN A 159 10.84 -4.06 2.92
CA ASN A 159 10.00 -3.05 3.55
C ASN A 159 9.34 -3.57 4.84
N ASN A 160 9.46 -4.87 5.13
CA ASN A 160 8.82 -5.53 6.25
C ASN A 160 7.31 -5.28 6.27
N THR A 161 6.63 -5.56 5.16
CA THR A 161 5.18 -5.44 5.01
C THR A 161 4.57 -6.77 4.61
N PHE A 162 3.31 -6.93 4.99
CA PHE A 162 2.55 -8.15 4.76
C PHE A 162 1.26 -7.74 4.06
N SER A 163 0.90 -8.45 3.01
CA SER A 163 -0.41 -8.33 2.39
C SER A 163 -1.02 -9.70 2.19
N VAL A 164 -2.35 -9.74 2.32
CA VAL A 164 -3.17 -10.87 1.95
C VAL A 164 -4.23 -10.33 1.02
N SER A 165 -4.50 -10.99 -0.10
CA SER A 165 -5.54 -10.58 -1.04
C SER A 165 -6.23 -11.80 -1.64
N ARG A 166 -7.51 -11.66 -1.98
CA ARG A 166 -8.24 -12.72 -2.68
C ARG A 166 -7.58 -13.08 -4.01
N ASN A 167 -7.67 -14.35 -4.35
CA ASN A 167 -7.25 -14.84 -5.66
C ASN A 167 -8.04 -14.15 -6.78
N PRO A 168 -7.41 -13.86 -7.95
CA PRO A 168 -8.08 -13.19 -9.06
C PRO A 168 -9.37 -13.88 -9.54
N GLY A 169 -9.48 -15.21 -9.38
CA GLY A 169 -10.66 -15.99 -9.74
C GLY A 169 -11.90 -15.61 -8.92
N TYR A 170 -11.74 -15.19 -7.67
CA TYR A 170 -12.83 -14.76 -6.79
C TYR A 170 -13.69 -13.67 -7.43
N TRP A 171 -13.05 -12.66 -8.04
CA TRP A 171 -13.71 -11.50 -8.62
C TRP A 171 -14.59 -11.82 -9.84
N GLN A 172 -14.41 -12.99 -10.46
CA GLN A 172 -15.30 -13.46 -11.53
C GLN A 172 -16.64 -13.98 -11.00
N THR A 173 -16.72 -14.24 -9.69
CA THR A 173 -17.91 -14.77 -9.01
C THR A 173 -18.73 -13.69 -8.31
N VAL A 174 -18.13 -12.52 -8.06
CA VAL A 174 -18.79 -11.41 -7.36
C VAL A 174 -19.73 -10.69 -8.34
N PRO A 175 -21.02 -10.54 -7.99
CA PRO A 175 -21.96 -9.84 -8.87
C PRO A 175 -21.65 -8.35 -8.93
N SER A 176 -21.49 -7.81 -10.13
CA SER A 176 -21.33 -6.37 -10.40
C SER A 176 -22.68 -5.63 -10.34
N ILE A 177 -23.35 -5.68 -9.19
CA ILE A 177 -24.65 -5.02 -8.99
C ILE A 177 -24.45 -3.80 -8.08
N PRO A 178 -24.95 -2.61 -8.42
CA PRO A 178 -24.85 -1.46 -7.52
C PRO A 178 -25.43 -1.75 -6.13
N LEU A 179 -24.69 -1.42 -5.09
CA LEU A 179 -25.16 -1.51 -3.71
C LEU A 179 -26.10 -0.36 -3.38
N SER A 180 -27.13 -0.64 -2.58
CA SER A 180 -27.96 0.38 -1.95
C SER A 180 -27.49 0.61 -0.52
N LYS A 181 -27.78 1.78 0.05
CA LYS A 181 -27.35 2.16 1.41
C LYS A 181 -27.83 1.15 2.46
N GLU A 182 -29.01 0.58 2.26
CA GLU A 182 -29.63 -0.40 3.16
C GLU A 182 -28.90 -1.75 3.17
N ASN A 183 -28.13 -2.05 2.13
CA ASN A 183 -27.35 -3.28 2.02
C ASN A 183 -25.96 -3.16 2.66
N ILE A 184 -25.56 -1.96 3.10
CA ILE A 184 -24.26 -1.76 3.73
C ILE A 184 -24.35 -2.17 5.21
N PRO A 185 -23.53 -3.13 5.66
CA PRO A 185 -23.51 -3.51 7.08
C PRO A 185 -23.16 -2.34 7.98
N SER A 186 -23.56 -2.42 9.25
CA SER A 186 -23.18 -1.40 10.23
C SER A 186 -21.67 -1.39 10.47
N ASN A 187 -21.12 -0.26 10.94
CA ASN A 187 -19.70 -0.15 11.29
C ASN A 187 -19.26 -1.24 12.29
N GLU A 188 -20.10 -1.57 13.27
CA GLU A 188 -19.82 -2.61 14.26
C GLU A 188 -19.74 -4.00 13.61
N THR A 189 -20.58 -4.26 12.61
CA THR A 189 -20.58 -5.51 11.86
C THR A 189 -19.31 -5.63 11.02
N LEU A 190 -18.92 -4.57 10.30
CA LEU A 190 -17.69 -4.52 9.51
C LEU A 190 -16.45 -4.72 10.40
N ILE A 191 -16.38 -4.02 11.53
CA ILE A 191 -15.29 -4.20 12.50
C ILE A 191 -15.26 -5.65 13.00
N ALA A 192 -16.41 -6.24 13.37
CA ALA A 192 -16.46 -7.62 13.84
C ALA A 192 -16.01 -8.65 12.77
N THR A 193 -16.30 -8.41 11.50
CA THR A 193 -15.81 -9.23 10.38
C THR A 193 -14.28 -9.16 10.29
N ALA A 194 -13.70 -7.95 10.30
CA ALA A 194 -12.24 -7.78 10.30
C ALA A 194 -11.58 -8.44 11.53
N GLU A 195 -12.15 -8.25 12.71
CA GLU A 195 -11.68 -8.86 13.97
C GLU A 195 -11.64 -10.39 13.91
N THR A 196 -12.69 -10.98 13.32
CA THR A 196 -12.81 -12.43 13.15
C THR A 196 -11.71 -12.94 12.23
N PHE A 197 -11.54 -12.32 11.05
CA PHE A 197 -10.47 -12.65 10.12
C PHE A 197 -9.09 -12.57 10.78
N LEU A 198 -8.76 -11.44 11.41
CA LEU A 198 -7.45 -11.25 12.04
C LEU A 198 -7.20 -12.29 13.15
N THR A 199 -8.25 -12.69 13.88
CA THR A 199 -8.17 -13.71 14.93
C THR A 199 -7.96 -15.10 14.37
N ASP A 200 -8.71 -15.48 13.33
CA ASP A 200 -8.65 -16.80 12.69
C ASP A 200 -7.27 -17.03 12.06
N TYR A 201 -6.70 -16.01 11.42
CA TYR A 201 -5.36 -16.04 10.83
C TYR A 201 -4.24 -15.73 11.84
N LYS A 202 -4.58 -15.51 13.12
CA LYS A 202 -3.62 -15.25 14.22
C LYS A 202 -2.68 -14.07 13.93
N ILE A 203 -3.21 -13.03 13.30
CA ILE A 203 -2.49 -11.79 13.06
C ILE A 203 -2.40 -11.06 14.41
N ASP A 204 -1.18 -10.75 14.85
CA ASP A 204 -0.94 -10.04 16.10
C ASP A 204 -1.38 -8.58 15.97
N ARG A 205 -2.25 -8.16 16.89
CA ARG A 205 -2.82 -6.81 16.91
C ARG A 205 -2.44 -6.00 18.15
N SER A 206 -1.58 -6.56 19.01
CA SER A 206 -1.20 -5.94 20.28
C SER A 206 -0.54 -4.56 20.15
N ARG A 207 -0.07 -4.22 18.94
CA ARG A 207 0.59 -2.96 18.62
C ARG A 207 -0.31 -1.96 17.90
N PHE A 208 -1.58 -2.26 17.73
CA PHE A 208 -2.51 -1.39 17.02
C PHE A 208 -3.63 -0.90 17.95
N GLY A 209 -4.12 0.30 17.67
CA GLY A 209 -5.15 0.98 18.42
C GLY A 209 -6.55 0.51 18.04
N LYS A 210 -7.53 1.34 18.39
CA LYS A 210 -8.93 1.03 18.15
C LYS A 210 -9.23 1.07 16.65
N PRO A 211 -9.96 0.09 16.10
CA PRO A 211 -10.34 0.12 14.69
C PRO A 211 -11.29 1.28 14.37
N SER A 212 -11.20 1.75 13.13
CA SER A 212 -12.07 2.76 12.55
C SER A 212 -12.40 2.38 11.10
N ILE A 213 -13.56 2.80 10.62
CA ILE A 213 -13.96 2.61 9.21
C ILE A 213 -13.55 3.85 8.42
N ASP A 214 -13.00 3.66 7.22
CA ASP A 214 -12.84 4.75 6.27
C ASP A 214 -14.20 5.29 5.81
N GLN A 215 -14.57 6.45 6.34
CA GLN A 215 -15.87 7.08 6.06
C GLN A 215 -15.92 7.76 4.70
N THR A 216 -14.78 7.97 4.02
CA THR A 216 -14.76 8.63 2.71
C THR A 216 -15.55 7.86 1.66
N ALA A 217 -15.61 6.54 1.80
CA ALA A 217 -16.44 5.62 1.03
C ALA A 217 -17.94 5.95 1.03
N PHE A 218 -18.46 6.64 2.06
CA PHE A 218 -19.88 6.95 2.21
C PHE A 218 -20.28 8.35 1.74
N ASN A 219 -19.30 9.22 1.46
CA ASN A 219 -19.54 10.62 1.12
C ASN A 219 -19.65 10.88 -0.39
N THR A 220 -19.94 9.84 -1.18
CA THR A 220 -20.06 9.94 -2.64
C THR A 220 -21.38 10.61 -3.03
N GLN A 221 -21.28 11.78 -3.69
CA GLN A 221 -22.43 12.40 -4.32
C GLN A 221 -22.84 11.56 -5.54
N GLY A 222 -24.04 10.96 -5.50
CA GLY A 222 -24.57 10.14 -6.60
C GLY A 222 -25.09 8.76 -6.21
N GLY A 223 -25.00 8.37 -4.93
CA GLY A 223 -25.56 7.10 -4.44
C GLY A 223 -24.84 5.85 -4.93
N TRP A 224 -23.67 6.01 -5.56
CA TRP A 224 -22.77 4.90 -5.86
C TRP A 224 -21.92 4.60 -4.62
N PHE A 225 -22.00 3.38 -4.13
CA PHE A 225 -21.18 2.89 -3.02
C PHE A 225 -20.07 1.99 -3.55
N PRO A 226 -18.87 2.06 -2.97
CA PRO A 226 -17.79 1.15 -3.37
C PRO A 226 -18.15 -0.29 -3.02
N GLU A 227 -17.58 -1.24 -3.75
CA GLU A 227 -17.79 -2.67 -3.51
C GLU A 227 -17.11 -3.17 -2.24
N SER A 228 -16.16 -2.41 -1.70
CA SER A 228 -15.45 -2.74 -0.47
C SER A 228 -15.28 -1.53 0.45
N ILE A 229 -15.17 -1.82 1.76
CA ILE A 229 -14.88 -0.84 2.80
C ILE A 229 -13.66 -1.29 3.60
N THR A 230 -12.81 -0.34 3.93
CA THR A 230 -11.61 -0.59 4.72
C THR A 230 -11.82 -0.30 6.21
N VAL A 231 -11.47 -1.27 7.04
CA VAL A 231 -11.29 -1.14 8.49
C VAL A 231 -9.82 -0.86 8.77
N ASN A 232 -9.52 0.30 9.34
CA ASN A 232 -8.17 0.75 9.66
C ASN A 232 -7.88 0.62 11.15
N TYR A 233 -6.71 0.09 11.47
CA TYR A 233 -6.17 -0.08 12.81
C TYR A 233 -4.88 0.74 12.91
N PRO A 234 -4.89 1.90 13.60
CA PRO A 234 -3.71 2.74 13.71
C PRO A 234 -2.60 2.01 14.46
N LEU A 235 -1.36 2.15 14.00
CA LEU A 235 -0.19 1.69 14.75
C LEU A 235 -0.06 2.51 16.03
N LEU A 236 0.31 1.86 17.13
CA LEU A 236 0.64 2.49 18.39
C LEU A 236 2.15 2.54 18.60
N ILE A 237 2.65 3.72 18.92
CA ILE A 237 4.03 3.94 19.39
C ILE A 237 3.93 4.73 20.70
N GLN A 238 4.39 4.15 21.80
CA GLN A 238 4.24 4.74 23.13
C GLN A 238 2.78 5.12 23.44
N GLU A 239 1.84 4.22 23.13
CA GLU A 239 0.38 4.41 23.29
C GLU A 239 -0.24 5.53 22.44
N GLN A 240 0.55 6.17 21.56
CA GLN A 240 0.07 7.20 20.64
C GLN A 240 -0.21 6.61 19.25
N GLU A 241 -1.36 6.96 18.69
CA GLU A 241 -1.75 6.56 17.34
C GLU A 241 -0.89 7.25 16.28
N VAL A 242 -0.50 6.46 15.26
CA VAL A 242 0.18 6.95 14.08
C VAL A 242 -0.81 7.20 12.95
N TRP A 243 -0.68 8.36 12.31
CA TRP A 243 -1.51 8.81 11.20
C TRP A 243 -0.64 9.12 9.98
N SER A 244 -1.15 8.93 8.78
CA SER A 244 -0.49 9.41 7.57
C SER A 244 -0.56 10.93 7.48
N MET A 245 0.34 11.56 6.73
CA MET A 245 0.26 13.01 6.44
C MET A 245 -1.03 13.42 5.71
N TRP A 246 -1.74 12.46 5.10
CA TRP A 246 -3.02 12.67 4.42
C TRP A 246 -4.23 12.51 5.35
N GLY A 247 -4.00 12.25 6.64
CA GLY A 247 -5.06 12.21 7.65
C GLY A 247 -5.78 10.87 7.80
N GLN A 248 -5.24 9.80 7.22
CA GLN A 248 -5.74 8.44 7.44
C GLN A 248 -4.95 7.76 8.56
N PRO A 249 -5.53 6.83 9.34
CA PRO A 249 -4.74 6.03 10.27
C PRO A 249 -3.62 5.28 9.53
N SER A 250 -2.38 5.36 10.00
CA SER A 250 -1.30 4.52 9.46
C SER A 250 -1.16 3.27 10.32
N GLY A 251 -1.18 2.10 9.68
CA GLY A 251 -1.04 0.83 10.38
C GLY A 251 -1.58 -0.31 9.55
N LEU A 252 -2.49 -1.07 10.13
CA LEU A 252 -3.08 -2.26 9.54
C LEU A 252 -4.43 -1.90 8.92
N SER A 253 -4.67 -2.35 7.69
CA SER A 253 -5.93 -2.18 6.98
C SER A 253 -6.51 -3.52 6.57
N VAL A 254 -7.84 -3.66 6.71
CA VAL A 254 -8.61 -4.83 6.29
C VAL A 254 -9.72 -4.36 5.38
N SER A 255 -9.70 -4.76 4.12
CA SER A 255 -10.77 -4.48 3.17
C SER A 255 -11.81 -5.59 3.20
N ILE A 256 -13.07 -5.21 3.34
CA ILE A 256 -14.23 -6.10 3.39
C ILE A 256 -15.09 -5.86 2.16
N ASN A 257 -15.38 -6.92 1.43
CA ASN A 257 -16.34 -6.91 0.35
C ASN A 257 -17.76 -6.73 0.89
N LEU A 258 -18.49 -5.76 0.37
CA LEU A 258 -19.86 -5.51 0.82
C LEU A 258 -20.89 -6.46 0.21
N HIS A 259 -20.59 -7.12 -0.91
CA HIS A 259 -21.49 -8.12 -1.51
C HIS A 259 -21.43 -9.45 -0.76
N SER A 260 -20.23 -9.95 -0.49
CA SER A 260 -20.05 -11.23 0.20
C SER A 260 -20.04 -11.10 1.73
N GLY A 261 -19.73 -9.91 2.25
CA GLY A 261 -19.49 -9.70 3.68
C GLY A 261 -18.18 -10.34 4.17
N GLU A 262 -17.28 -10.72 3.26
CA GLU A 262 -16.01 -11.37 3.57
C GLU A 262 -14.82 -10.41 3.41
N VAL A 263 -13.68 -10.76 4.00
CA VAL A 263 -12.43 -10.01 3.79
C VAL A 263 -11.89 -10.27 2.38
N ASP A 264 -11.64 -9.19 1.65
CA ASP A 264 -11.00 -9.20 0.33
C ASP A 264 -9.49 -9.10 0.46
N SER A 265 -9.04 -8.22 1.35
CA SER A 265 -7.62 -7.98 1.53
C SER A 265 -7.27 -7.52 2.94
N PHE A 266 -6.01 -7.70 3.24
CA PHE A 266 -5.35 -7.22 4.43
C PHE A 266 -4.01 -6.64 4.00
N PHE A 267 -3.62 -5.53 4.60
CA PHE A 267 -2.30 -4.95 4.46
C PHE A 267 -1.83 -4.44 5.82
N GLY A 268 -0.55 -4.61 6.14
CA GLY A 268 -0.01 -4.02 7.35
C GLY A 268 1.50 -4.08 7.45
N PRO A 269 2.08 -3.23 8.31
CA PRO A 269 3.48 -3.32 8.66
C PRO A 269 3.74 -4.58 9.47
N GLY A 270 4.89 -5.18 9.23
CA GLY A 270 5.41 -6.27 10.02
C GLY A 270 5.89 -5.88 11.40
N PRO A 271 6.40 -6.86 12.17
CA PRO A 271 7.08 -6.60 13.43
C PRO A 271 8.29 -5.69 13.19
N GLN A 272 8.24 -4.49 13.74
CA GLN A 272 9.29 -3.47 13.60
C GLN A 272 9.85 -3.04 14.95
N THR A 273 11.11 -2.60 14.95
CA THR A 273 11.68 -1.86 16.08
C THR A 273 11.82 -0.39 15.70
N GLN A 274 12.00 0.47 16.71
CA GLN A 274 12.13 1.90 16.51
C GLN A 274 13.43 2.39 17.12
N GLU A 275 14.15 3.23 16.37
CA GLU A 275 15.17 4.09 16.94
C GLU A 275 14.56 5.44 17.30
N ILE A 276 14.95 5.99 18.45
CA ILE A 276 14.42 7.24 18.97
C ILE A 276 15.49 8.31 18.83
N SER A 277 15.09 9.47 18.33
CA SER A 277 15.94 10.67 18.31
C SER A 277 15.12 11.87 18.78
N ASN A 278 15.79 12.84 19.42
CA ASN A 278 15.18 14.13 19.76
C ASN A 278 15.42 15.10 18.62
N LYS A 279 14.36 15.80 18.18
CA LYS A 279 14.43 16.79 17.10
C LYS A 279 13.90 18.15 17.56
N GLU A 280 14.40 19.22 16.95
CA GLU A 280 13.87 20.57 17.20
C GLU A 280 12.43 20.66 16.66
N LEU A 281 11.50 21.05 17.52
CA LEU A 281 10.12 21.31 17.14
C LEU A 281 9.93 22.80 16.82
N ILE A 282 9.05 23.11 15.85
CA ILE A 282 8.55 24.46 15.69
C ILE A 282 7.57 24.80 16.81
N THR A 283 7.79 25.95 17.45
CA THR A 283 6.93 26.46 18.52
C THR A 283 6.21 27.73 18.13
N ASP A 284 6.51 28.32 16.96
CA ASP A 284 5.81 29.48 16.43
C ASP A 284 4.42 29.05 15.92
N THR A 285 3.39 29.41 16.68
CA THR A 285 1.99 29.10 16.35
C THR A 285 1.58 29.70 15.01
N LYS A 286 2.12 30.85 14.60
CA LYS A 286 1.80 31.45 13.29
C LYS A 286 2.30 30.58 12.15
N GLN A 287 3.48 29.99 12.30
CA GLN A 287 4.04 29.08 11.31
C GLN A 287 3.18 27.80 11.20
N VAL A 288 2.78 27.21 12.33
CA VAL A 288 1.88 26.06 12.36
C VAL A 288 0.56 26.36 11.66
N LEU A 289 -0.06 27.49 11.98
CA LEU A 289 -1.34 27.89 11.39
C LEU A 289 -1.22 28.21 9.90
N ALA A 290 -0.10 28.74 9.43
CA ALA A 290 0.15 28.93 8.00
C ALA A 290 0.21 27.60 7.23
N ILE A 291 0.81 26.56 7.83
CA ILE A 291 0.86 25.22 7.24
C ILE A 291 -0.53 24.56 7.29
N ALA A 292 -1.25 24.70 8.40
CA ALA A 292 -2.63 24.24 8.49
C ALA A 292 -3.49 24.89 7.39
N LYS A 293 -3.34 26.21 7.20
CA LYS A 293 -4.13 27.00 6.24
C LYS A 293 -4.09 26.48 4.82
N ARG A 294 -2.91 26.04 4.36
CA ARG A 294 -2.74 25.49 3.01
C ARG A 294 -3.18 24.04 2.86
N GLY A 295 -3.53 23.32 3.95
CA GLY A 295 -4.00 21.93 3.90
C GLY A 295 -3.00 20.89 4.42
N GLY A 296 -1.84 21.32 4.91
CA GLY A 296 -0.80 20.45 5.47
C GLY A 296 0.57 20.69 4.84
N LEU A 297 1.42 19.65 4.90
CA LEU A 297 2.82 19.75 4.50
C LEU A 297 3.05 20.02 3.01
N TRP A 298 2.27 19.35 2.15
CA TRP A 298 2.52 19.27 0.70
C TRP A 298 1.61 20.13 -0.15
N ASP A 299 0.53 20.66 0.43
CA ASP A 299 -0.41 21.48 -0.32
C ASP A 299 0.09 22.92 -0.46
N SER A 300 -0.34 23.57 -1.54
CA SER A 300 -0.10 24.97 -1.82
C SER A 300 -1.40 25.65 -2.20
N ILE A 301 -1.57 26.90 -1.78
CA ILE A 301 -2.66 27.74 -2.26
C ILE A 301 -2.18 28.37 -3.59
N PRO A 302 -2.87 28.15 -4.71
CA PRO A 302 -2.55 28.84 -5.97
C PRO A 302 -2.51 30.35 -5.76
N GLU A 303 -1.61 31.06 -6.45
CA GLU A 303 -1.46 32.51 -6.29
C GLU A 303 -2.68 33.29 -6.83
N ASN A 304 -3.31 32.77 -7.89
CA ASN A 304 -4.45 33.40 -8.55
C ASN A 304 -5.57 32.38 -8.79
N PRO A 305 -6.27 31.93 -7.74
CA PRO A 305 -7.38 31.00 -7.92
C PRO A 305 -8.62 31.74 -8.44
N ASP A 306 -9.31 31.12 -9.40
CA ASP A 306 -10.63 31.58 -9.87
C ASP A 306 -11.67 31.44 -8.76
N LYS A 307 -11.51 30.43 -7.89
CA LYS A 307 -12.41 30.15 -6.78
C LYS A 307 -11.67 29.62 -5.55
N THR A 308 -12.07 30.07 -4.37
CA THR A 308 -11.50 29.60 -3.10
C THR A 308 -12.61 29.02 -2.23
N PHE A 309 -12.45 27.76 -1.80
CA PHE A 309 -13.31 27.12 -0.82
C PHE A 309 -12.66 27.19 0.56
N THR A 310 -13.40 27.67 1.56
CA THR A 310 -12.92 27.77 2.93
C THR A 310 -13.54 26.68 3.80
N SER A 311 -12.70 26.03 4.59
CA SER A 311 -13.08 24.98 5.55
C SER A 311 -12.66 25.39 6.96
N ARG A 312 -13.51 25.18 7.96
CA ARG A 312 -13.18 25.46 9.36
C ARG A 312 -12.56 24.24 10.02
N LEU A 313 -11.45 24.45 10.71
CA LEU A 313 -10.75 23.46 11.51
C LEU A 313 -11.25 23.50 12.96
N GLY A 314 -11.38 22.32 13.56
CA GLY A 314 -11.64 22.16 15.00
C GLY A 314 -10.34 22.06 15.81
N THR A 315 -10.49 21.86 17.12
CA THR A 315 -9.37 21.73 18.06
C THR A 315 -8.41 20.61 17.64
N PRO A 316 -7.10 20.86 17.51
CA PRO A 316 -6.16 19.85 17.10
C PRO A 316 -5.88 18.84 18.20
N GLU A 317 -5.50 17.64 17.78
CA GLU A 317 -4.98 16.59 18.64
C GLU A 317 -3.50 16.36 18.38
N PHE A 318 -2.75 16.04 19.44
CA PHE A 318 -1.34 15.67 19.33
C PHE A 318 -1.22 14.20 18.92
N ILE A 319 -0.60 13.94 17.78
CA ILE A 319 -0.45 12.61 17.18
C ILE A 319 1.01 12.36 16.74
N LEU A 320 1.31 11.14 16.32
CA LEU A 320 2.47 10.85 15.49
C LEU A 320 2.04 10.79 14.03
N ALA A 321 2.74 11.49 13.15
CA ALA A 321 2.53 11.43 11.72
C ALA A 321 3.62 10.58 11.05
N GLU A 322 3.24 9.69 10.14
CA GLU A 322 4.15 8.94 9.29
C GLU A 322 4.69 9.84 8.18
N HIS A 323 6.01 10.02 8.16
CA HIS A 323 6.74 10.78 7.14
C HIS A 323 7.71 9.86 6.41
N TYR A 324 7.69 9.92 5.08
CA TYR A 324 8.67 9.25 4.24
C TYR A 324 9.82 10.23 4.00
N GLN A 325 10.96 9.99 4.63
CA GLN A 325 12.15 10.80 4.44
C GLN A 325 13.02 10.17 3.36
N TYR A 326 13.37 10.94 2.34
CA TYR A 326 14.32 10.53 1.32
C TYR A 326 15.70 11.11 1.59
N GLU A 327 16.71 10.25 1.68
CA GLU A 327 18.11 10.65 1.85
C GLU A 327 18.81 10.68 0.50
N ASN A 328 19.02 11.87 -0.05
CA ASN A 328 19.67 12.06 -1.35
C ASN A 328 21.06 11.42 -1.44
N ASP A 329 21.86 11.51 -0.38
CA ASP A 329 23.25 11.04 -0.38
C ASP A 329 23.36 9.51 -0.44
N THR A 330 22.40 8.81 0.16
CA THR A 330 22.40 7.34 0.24
C THR A 330 21.46 6.70 -0.78
N VAL A 331 20.59 7.49 -1.43
CA VAL A 331 19.52 7.00 -2.31
C VAL A 331 18.64 5.98 -1.56
N THR A 332 18.45 6.23 -0.27
CA THR A 332 17.60 5.39 0.60
C THR A 332 16.42 6.20 1.10
N SER A 333 15.33 5.51 1.37
CA SER A 333 14.18 6.07 2.06
C SER A 333 14.08 5.47 3.45
N SER A 334 13.63 6.28 4.40
CA SER A 334 13.29 5.83 5.73
C SER A 334 11.90 6.31 6.12
N ILE A 335 11.22 5.51 6.95
CA ILE A 335 9.94 5.90 7.53
C ILE A 335 10.21 6.47 8.91
N LEU A 336 9.78 7.72 9.11
CA LEU A 336 9.79 8.41 10.39
C LEU A 336 8.37 8.53 10.93
N TYR A 337 8.24 8.47 12.25
CA TYR A 337 7.04 8.84 12.97
C TYR A 337 7.34 10.10 13.77
N VAL A 338 6.78 11.22 13.32
CA VAL A 338 7.12 12.56 13.79
C VAL A 338 5.98 13.19 14.59
N PRO A 339 6.27 13.95 15.65
CA PRO A 339 5.25 14.73 16.37
C PRO A 339 4.48 15.65 15.40
N ALA A 340 3.16 15.63 15.50
CA ALA A 340 2.28 16.42 14.64
C ALA A 340 1.00 16.87 15.36
N LEU A 341 0.37 17.91 14.82
CA LEU A 341 -0.99 18.29 15.16
C LEU A 341 -1.94 17.81 14.06
N ARG A 342 -3.03 17.16 14.47
CA ARG A 342 -4.12 16.74 13.59
C ARG A 342 -5.34 17.59 13.83
N PHE A 343 -5.76 18.35 12.84
CA PHE A 343 -6.94 19.20 12.89
C PHE A 343 -8.13 18.50 12.21
N PRO A 344 -9.25 18.27 12.91
CA PRO A 344 -10.50 17.85 12.26
C PRO A 344 -11.06 18.98 11.40
N VAL A 345 -11.56 18.67 10.22
CA VAL A 345 -12.39 19.60 9.44
C VAL A 345 -13.83 19.48 9.92
N ILE A 346 -14.35 20.54 10.55
CA ILE A 346 -15.66 20.52 11.22
C ILE A 346 -16.77 21.19 10.43
N GLU A 347 -16.43 22.05 9.47
CA GLU A 347 -17.39 22.76 8.64
C GLU A 347 -16.75 23.12 7.29
N THR A 348 -17.54 23.05 6.22
CA THR A 348 -17.07 23.30 4.86
C THR A 348 -18.08 24.01 4.00
N ASP A 349 -17.58 24.64 2.93
CA ASP A 349 -18.43 25.15 1.87
C ASP A 349 -19.25 24.00 1.26
N PRO A 350 -20.58 24.08 1.24
CA PRO A 350 -21.44 23.01 0.72
C PRO A 350 -21.20 22.68 -0.75
N ASN A 351 -20.56 23.58 -1.52
CA ASN A 351 -20.26 23.39 -2.93
C ASN A 351 -18.82 22.92 -3.18
N THR A 352 -18.06 22.55 -2.14
CA THR A 352 -16.71 22.06 -2.30
C THR A 352 -16.72 20.70 -3.01
N PRO A 353 -16.01 20.51 -4.15
CA PRO A 353 -16.05 19.25 -4.88
C PRO A 353 -15.26 18.15 -4.16
N HIS A 354 -14.22 18.54 -3.42
CA HIS A 354 -13.40 17.64 -2.64
C HIS A 354 -13.15 18.24 -1.27
N GLN A 355 -13.13 17.38 -0.25
CA GLN A 355 -12.89 17.76 1.11
C GLN A 355 -12.09 16.68 1.82
N ARG A 356 -11.01 17.08 2.48
CA ARG A 356 -10.33 16.24 3.46
C ARG A 356 -11.06 16.30 4.79
N SER A 357 -11.09 15.19 5.50
CA SER A 357 -11.62 15.15 6.86
C SER A 357 -10.63 15.70 7.89
N TRP A 358 -9.35 15.74 7.56
CA TRP A 358 -8.27 16.11 8.47
C TRP A 358 -7.18 16.91 7.77
N VAL A 359 -6.54 17.80 8.53
CA VAL A 359 -5.29 18.48 8.15
C VAL A 359 -4.20 18.10 9.15
N ILE A 360 -3.07 17.60 8.66
CA ILE A 360 -1.94 17.17 9.49
C ILE A 360 -0.80 18.17 9.34
N VAL A 361 -0.30 18.69 10.46
CA VAL A 361 0.83 19.62 10.51
C VAL A 361 1.97 18.99 11.32
N PRO A 362 3.06 18.53 10.68
CA PRO A 362 4.23 18.05 11.40
C PRO A 362 4.93 19.20 12.11
N LEU A 363 5.45 18.92 13.30
CA LEU A 363 6.12 19.92 14.14
C LEU A 363 7.64 19.89 14.03
N VAL A 364 8.21 18.88 13.38
CA VAL A 364 9.68 18.74 13.26
C VAL A 364 10.23 19.68 12.20
N LYS A 365 11.16 20.55 12.59
CA LYS A 365 11.73 21.59 11.72
C LYS A 365 12.42 21.03 10.46
N ASP A 366 13.13 19.91 10.59
CA ASP A 366 13.80 19.24 9.47
C ASP A 366 12.78 18.82 8.39
N VAL A 367 11.63 18.26 8.80
CA VAL A 367 10.56 17.81 7.88
C VAL A 367 9.94 18.99 7.13
N LEU A 368 9.76 20.12 7.81
CA LEU A 368 9.21 21.33 7.18
C LEU A 368 10.19 21.96 6.18
N THR A 369 11.49 21.82 6.42
CA THR A 369 12.53 22.33 5.53
C THR A 369 12.63 21.47 4.26
N GLU A 370 12.51 20.15 4.40
CA GLU A 370 12.44 19.20 3.28
C GLU A 370 11.25 19.49 2.36
N ALA A 371 10.09 19.81 2.94
CA ALA A 371 8.86 20.03 2.18
C ALA A 371 8.69 21.41 1.55
N ASN A 372 9.71 22.26 1.57
CA ASN A 372 9.60 23.63 1.07
C ASN A 372 9.16 23.62 -0.42
N PRO A 373 7.92 24.08 -0.73
CA PRO A 373 7.35 23.97 -2.07
C PRO A 373 8.10 24.78 -3.13
N ASN A 374 8.95 25.73 -2.70
CA ASN A 374 9.84 26.48 -3.59
C ASN A 374 11.02 25.64 -4.12
N VAL A 375 11.15 24.40 -3.67
CA VAL A 375 12.19 23.45 -4.10
C VAL A 375 11.54 22.22 -4.73
N PHE A 376 10.47 22.40 -5.52
CA PHE A 376 10.16 21.39 -6.52
C PHE A 376 11.18 21.52 -7.65
N PRO A 377 12.04 20.51 -7.90
CA PRO A 377 12.91 20.48 -9.06
C PRO A 377 12.05 20.11 -10.27
N TRP A 378 11.10 20.97 -10.64
CA TRP A 378 10.73 21.03 -12.04
C TRP A 378 12.03 21.35 -12.76
N MET A 379 12.43 20.46 -13.66
CA MET A 379 13.58 20.65 -14.54
C MET A 379 13.69 22.14 -14.84
N GLU A 380 14.75 22.79 -14.35
CA GLU A 380 15.23 23.99 -15.01
C GLU A 380 15.45 23.53 -16.45
N VAL A 381 14.45 23.78 -17.29
CA VAL A 381 14.61 23.69 -18.72
C VAL A 381 15.64 24.76 -18.97
N ASN A 382 16.90 24.33 -19.05
CA ASN A 382 17.98 25.18 -19.46
C ASN A 382 17.56 25.71 -20.82
N GLU A 383 16.99 26.92 -20.84
CA GLU A 383 16.90 27.71 -22.05
C GLU A 383 18.35 28.00 -22.42
N THR A 384 18.93 27.09 -23.19
CA THR A 384 20.17 27.36 -23.89
C THR A 384 19.92 28.58 -24.80
N PRO A 385 20.81 29.59 -24.77
CA PRO A 385 20.62 30.88 -25.41
C PRO A 385 20.55 30.83 -26.94
#